data_AF-A0A1L7BDR8-F1
#
_entry.id   AF-A0A1L7BDR8-F1
#
_cell.length_a   1.000
_cell.length_b   1.000
_cell.length_c   1.000
_cell.angle_alpha   90.00
_cell.angle_beta   90.00
_cell.angle_gamma   90.00
#
_symmetry.space_group_name_H-M   'P 1'
#
loop_
_entity.id
_entity.type
_entity.pdbx_description
1 polymer ?
#
loop_
_entity_poly.entity_id
_entity_poly.type
_entity_poly.pdbx_seq_one_letter_code
_entity_poly.pdbx_strand_id
1 'polypeptide(L)'
;MSFLLFSIASSIILYFFTKSYLYFSLIFLGIYYFKKDNLKLQSLLSLTLILMIALAFFSTIRGYEPKGLILLLIATFSSILYDILKKPIWSIPFFSLLGISISMIGSIKYGNLGYFFGLLIIPIFLREFRKRGEKS
;
A
#
# COMPACT_ATOMS: atom_id res chain seq x y z
N MET A 1 -6.07 13.55 -12.40
CA MET A 1 -7.12 12.77 -13.10
C MET A 1 -6.75 11.30 -13.29
N SER A 2 -5.51 10.97 -13.68
CA SER A 2 -5.02 9.59 -13.84
C SER A 2 -5.14 8.71 -12.58
N PHE A 3 -4.79 9.24 -11.40
CA PHE A 3 -4.83 8.46 -10.14
C PHE A 3 -6.24 8.03 -9.72
N LEU A 4 -7.24 8.89 -9.89
CA LEU A 4 -8.63 8.59 -9.53
C LEU A 4 -9.17 7.43 -10.38
N LEU A 5 -8.98 7.50 -11.71
CA LEU A 5 -9.35 6.42 -12.62
C LEU A 5 -8.64 5.11 -12.24
N PHE A 6 -7.35 5.19 -11.90
CA PHE A 6 -6.58 4.03 -11.47
C PHE A 6 -7.08 3.42 -10.16
N SER A 7 -7.46 4.25 -9.18
CA SER A 7 -8.04 3.79 -7.91
C SER A 7 -9.39 3.08 -8.11
N ILE A 8 -10.24 3.61 -9.02
CA ILE A 8 -11.53 3.00 -9.38
C ILE A 8 -11.29 1.65 -10.04
N ALA A 9 -10.43 1.59 -11.06
CA ALA A 9 -10.09 0.34 -11.75
C ALA A 9 -9.54 -0.70 -10.77
N SER A 10 -8.63 -0.29 -9.89
CA SER A 10 -8.03 -1.15 -8.86
C SER A 10 -9.08 -1.68 -7.88
N SER A 11 -10.03 -0.85 -7.44
CA SER A 11 -11.10 -1.28 -6.55
C SER A 11 -12.00 -2.37 -7.15
N ILE A 12 -12.35 -2.24 -8.44
CA ILE A 12 -13.16 -3.22 -9.17
C ILE A 12 -12.40 -4.54 -9.34
N ILE A 13 -11.13 -4.47 -9.73
CA ILE A 13 -10.27 -5.65 -9.91
C ILE A 13 -10.10 -6.39 -8.58
N LEU A 14 -9.82 -5.65 -7.48
CA LEU A 14 -9.65 -6.25 -6.16
C LEU A 14 -10.95 -6.88 -5.66
N TYR A 15 -12.10 -6.25 -5.87
CA TYR A 15 -13.40 -6.86 -5.56
C TYR A 15 -13.62 -8.15 -6.34
N PHE A 16 -13.25 -8.19 -7.63
CA PHE A 16 -13.40 -9.40 -8.44
C PHE A 16 -12.64 -10.60 -7.86
N PHE A 17 -11.39 -10.40 -7.42
CA PHE A 17 -10.53 -11.45 -6.86
C PHE A 17 -10.81 -11.81 -5.40
N THR A 18 -11.22 -10.85 -4.58
CA THR A 18 -11.38 -11.06 -3.13
C THR A 18 -12.82 -11.21 -2.67
N LYS A 19 -13.79 -10.83 -3.51
CA LYS A 19 -15.23 -10.75 -3.19
C LYS A 19 -15.56 -9.86 -1.97
N SER A 20 -14.65 -8.96 -1.58
CA SER A 20 -14.84 -8.08 -0.43
C SER A 20 -15.17 -6.64 -0.84
N TYR A 21 -16.26 -6.11 -0.30
CA TYR A 21 -16.70 -4.73 -0.55
C TYR A 21 -15.75 -3.69 0.07
N LEU A 22 -14.88 -4.08 1.00
CA LEU A 22 -13.92 -3.17 1.65
C LEU A 22 -13.02 -2.46 0.64
N TYR A 23 -12.68 -3.10 -0.48
CA TYR A 23 -11.78 -2.51 -1.49
C TYR A 23 -12.42 -1.36 -2.28
N PHE A 24 -13.75 -1.21 -2.27
CA PHE A 24 -14.40 -0.01 -2.82
C PHE A 24 -14.05 1.25 -2.04
N SER A 25 -13.55 1.13 -0.81
CA SER A 25 -13.06 2.28 -0.05
C SER A 25 -11.90 3.01 -0.76
N LEU A 26 -11.13 2.33 -1.63
CA LEU A 26 -10.07 2.95 -2.43
C LEU A 26 -10.57 4.09 -3.34
N ILE A 27 -11.86 4.10 -3.69
CA ILE A 27 -12.48 5.21 -4.43
C ILE A 27 -12.41 6.50 -3.61
N PHE A 28 -12.65 6.44 -2.29
CA PHE A 28 -12.53 7.61 -1.41
C PHE A 28 -11.09 8.12 -1.36
N LEU A 29 -10.11 7.21 -1.34
CA LEU A 29 -8.69 7.57 -1.42
C LEU A 29 -8.39 8.31 -2.73
N GLY A 30 -8.92 7.81 -3.85
CA GLY A 30 -8.83 8.46 -5.16
C GLY A 30 -9.42 9.87 -5.17
N ILE A 31 -10.60 10.05 -4.59
CA ILE A 31 -11.27 11.37 -4.47
C ILE A 31 -10.46 12.32 -3.59
N TYR A 32 -9.90 11.83 -2.47
CA TYR A 32 -9.06 12.63 -1.58
C TYR A 32 -7.84 13.19 -2.31
N TYR A 33 -7.09 12.33 -3.01
CA TYR A 33 -5.90 12.75 -3.76
C TYR A 33 -6.21 13.44 -5.09
N PHE A 34 -7.44 13.35 -5.60
CA PHE A 34 -7.85 14.17 -6.76
C PHE A 34 -7.85 15.66 -6.42
N LYS A 35 -8.17 16.03 -5.17
CA LYS A 35 -8.16 17.43 -4.69
C LYS A 35 -6.77 17.90 -4.24
N LYS A 36 -5.76 17.02 -4.19
CA LYS A 36 -4.43 17.31 -3.63
C LYS A 36 -3.35 17.08 -4.69
N ASP A 37 -2.58 18.13 -5.00
CA ASP A 37 -1.44 18.06 -5.93
C ASP A 37 -0.17 17.49 -5.28
N ASN A 38 -0.26 16.27 -4.75
CA ASN A 38 0.89 15.54 -4.21
C ASN A 38 1.31 14.39 -5.15
N LEU A 39 1.91 14.74 -6.29
CA LEU A 39 2.31 13.79 -7.34
C LEU A 39 3.23 12.67 -6.82
N LYS A 40 4.12 12.98 -5.88
CA LYS A 40 5.05 12.01 -5.28
C LYS A 40 4.29 10.92 -4.53
N LEU A 41 3.31 11.33 -3.72
CA LEU A 41 2.54 10.39 -2.93
C LEU A 41 1.56 9.59 -3.79
N GLN A 42 0.97 10.22 -4.81
CA GLN A 42 0.14 9.53 -5.80
C GLN A 42 0.95 8.44 -6.54
N SER A 43 2.22 8.68 -6.87
CA SER A 43 3.10 7.68 -7.49
C SER A 43 3.35 6.48 -6.56
N LEU A 44 3.68 6.73 -5.28
CA LEU A 44 3.84 5.68 -4.28
C LEU A 44 2.56 4.87 -4.07
N LEU A 45 1.41 5.56 -3.97
CA LEU A 45 0.12 4.88 -3.83
C LEU A 45 -0.23 4.07 -5.08
N SER A 46 0.09 4.55 -6.28
CA SER A 46 -0.10 3.77 -7.51
C SER A 46 0.70 2.47 -7.48
N LEU A 47 1.95 2.52 -7.01
CA LEU A 47 2.76 1.31 -6.81
C LEU A 47 2.12 0.36 -5.80
N THR A 48 1.56 0.87 -4.69
CA THR A 48 0.86 0.02 -3.72
C THR A 48 -0.41 -0.61 -4.27
N LEU A 49 -1.16 0.10 -5.12
CA LEU A 49 -2.34 -0.43 -5.80
C LEU A 49 -1.97 -1.56 -6.77
N ILE A 50 -0.90 -1.38 -7.57
CA ILE A 50 -0.37 -2.43 -8.45
C ILE A 50 0.03 -3.66 -7.63
N LEU A 51 0.73 -3.45 -6.52
CA LEU A 51 1.14 -4.54 -5.63
C LEU A 51 -0.09 -5.29 -5.09
N MET A 52 -1.11 -4.59 -4.60
CA MET A 52 -2.35 -5.23 -4.13
C MET A 52 -3.02 -6.06 -5.23
N ILE A 53 -3.13 -5.54 -6.47
CA ILE A 53 -3.71 -6.29 -7.59
C ILE A 53 -2.90 -7.56 -7.88
N ALA A 54 -1.58 -7.44 -8.01
CA ALA A 54 -0.71 -8.58 -8.28
C ALA A 54 -0.87 -9.67 -7.22
N LEU A 55 -0.96 -9.26 -5.95
CA LEU A 55 -1.13 -10.18 -4.83
C LEU A 55 -2.49 -10.87 -4.82
N ALA A 56 -3.56 -10.13 -5.10
CA ALA A 56 -4.91 -10.69 -5.23
C ALA A 56 -4.98 -11.72 -6.37
N PHE A 57 -4.30 -11.44 -7.48
CA PHE A 57 -4.20 -12.36 -8.60
C PHE A 57 -3.42 -13.63 -8.22
N PHE A 58 -2.24 -13.49 -7.62
CA PHE A 58 -1.43 -14.64 -7.17
C PHE A 58 -2.12 -15.47 -6.09
N SER A 59 -2.87 -14.86 -5.17
CA SER A 59 -3.61 -15.57 -4.15
C SER A 59 -4.72 -16.44 -4.75
N THR A 60 -5.40 -15.92 -5.78
CA THR A 60 -6.45 -16.66 -6.49
C THR A 60 -5.89 -17.86 -7.25
N ILE A 61 -4.74 -17.70 -7.92
CA ILE A 61 -4.10 -18.79 -8.68
C ILE A 61 -3.56 -19.88 -7.76
N ARG A 62 -2.97 -19.50 -6.61
CA ARG A 62 -2.28 -20.44 -5.71
C ARG A 62 -3.16 -20.95 -4.56
N GLY A 63 -4.40 -20.45 -4.42
CA GLY A 63 -5.35 -20.92 -3.41
C GLY A 63 -4.97 -20.59 -1.97
N TYR A 64 -4.27 -19.49 -1.70
CA TYR A 64 -3.97 -19.04 -0.34
C TYR A 64 -4.75 -17.79 0.04
N GLU A 65 -5.11 -17.64 1.30
CA GLU A 65 -5.73 -16.40 1.80
C GLU A 65 -4.67 -15.28 1.93
N PRO A 66 -4.83 -14.15 1.24
CA PRO A 66 -3.87 -13.06 1.30
C PRO A 66 -4.10 -12.20 2.55
N LYS A 67 -3.70 -12.69 3.73
CA LYS A 67 -3.87 -11.95 5.01
C LYS A 67 -3.24 -10.55 5.00
N GLY A 68 -2.16 -10.36 4.23
CA GLY A 68 -1.49 -9.06 4.08
C GLY A 68 -2.21 -8.04 3.18
N LEU A 69 -3.23 -8.44 2.41
CA LEU A 69 -3.94 -7.51 1.51
C LEU A 69 -4.75 -6.45 2.28
N ILE A 70 -5.36 -6.83 3.41
CA ILE A 70 -6.09 -5.90 4.28
C ILE A 70 -5.12 -4.91 4.94
N LEU A 71 -3.94 -5.37 5.34
CA LEU A 71 -2.92 -4.49 5.91
C LEU A 71 -2.39 -3.50 4.86
N LEU A 72 -2.27 -3.90 3.59
CA LEU A 72 -1.96 -2.97 2.49
C LEU A 72 -3.05 -1.93 2.32
N LEU A 73 -4.32 -2.31 2.41
CA LEU A 73 -5.44 -1.38 2.37
C LEU A 73 -5.32 -0.35 3.51
N ILE A 74 -5.13 -0.80 4.75
CA ILE A 74 -4.94 0.09 5.90
C ILE A 74 -3.71 0.98 5.72
N ALA A 75 -2.61 0.44 5.18
CA ALA A 75 -1.41 1.20 4.85
C ALA A 75 -1.77 2.34 3.88
N THR A 76 -2.51 2.07 2.79
CA THR A 76 -2.90 3.13 1.84
C THR A 76 -3.68 4.26 2.49
N PHE A 77 -4.57 3.98 3.44
CA PHE A 77 -5.29 5.02 4.18
C PHE A 77 -4.42 5.78 5.18
N SER A 78 -3.44 5.13 5.80
CA SER A 78 -2.49 5.82 6.69
C SER A 78 -1.66 6.88 5.96
N SER A 79 -1.55 6.80 4.63
CA SER A 79 -0.92 7.85 3.81
C SER A 79 -1.62 9.21 3.95
N ILE A 80 -2.93 9.22 4.22
CA ILE A 80 -3.70 10.46 4.44
C ILE A 80 -3.18 11.19 5.68
N LEU A 81 -2.84 10.47 6.75
CA LEU A 81 -2.28 11.07 7.97
C LEU A 81 -0.95 11.76 7.67
N TYR A 82 -0.11 11.13 6.84
CA TYR A 82 1.13 11.74 6.38
C TYR A 82 0.89 13.01 5.55
N ASP A 83 -0.08 12.98 4.62
CA ASP A 83 -0.40 14.13 3.77
C ASP A 83 -0.97 15.31 4.56
N ILE A 84 -1.81 15.05 5.57
CA ILE A 84 -2.39 16.09 6.45
C ILE A 84 -1.31 16.73 7.33
N LEU A 85 -0.50 15.90 8.00
CA LEU A 85 0.40 16.37 9.05
C LEU A 85 1.74 16.86 8.50
N LYS A 86 2.11 16.45 7.28
CA LYS A 86 3.34 16.84 6.55
C LYS A 86 4.66 16.65 7.31
N LYS A 87 4.67 15.97 8.46
CA LYS A 87 5.89 15.64 9.19
C LYS A 87 6.39 14.25 8.77
N PRO A 88 7.71 14.07 8.58
CA PRO A 88 8.30 12.79 8.20
C PRO A 88 7.97 11.66 9.19
N ILE A 89 7.78 11.97 10.47
CA ILE A 89 7.37 11.01 11.52
C ILE A 89 6.05 10.31 11.17
N TRP A 90 5.13 10.98 10.47
CA TRP A 90 3.82 10.44 10.10
C TRP A 90 3.85 9.55 8.86
N SER A 91 5.01 9.40 8.23
CA SER A 91 5.22 8.36 7.19
C SER A 91 5.49 6.99 7.80
N ILE A 92 5.85 6.91 9.09
CA ILE A 92 6.15 5.66 9.79
C ILE A 92 4.96 4.69 9.76
N PRO A 93 3.71 5.10 10.06
CA PRO A 93 2.55 4.21 9.97
C PRO A 93 2.39 3.61 8.56
N PHE A 94 2.56 4.41 7.52
CA PHE A 94 2.48 3.94 6.13
C PHE A 94 3.53 2.88 5.82
N PHE A 95 4.80 3.17 6.10
CA PHE A 95 5.89 2.24 5.76
C PHE A 95 5.94 1.00 6.66
N SER A 96 5.59 1.14 7.94
CA SER A 96 5.51 -0.01 8.84
C SER A 96 4.40 -0.97 8.42
N LEU A 97 3.19 -0.47 8.16
CA LEU A 97 2.08 -1.31 7.70
C LEU A 97 2.37 -1.93 6.34
N LEU A 98 2.97 -1.17 5.42
CA LEU A 98 3.37 -1.69 4.11
C LEU A 98 4.41 -2.81 4.25
N GLY A 99 5.45 -2.61 5.06
CA GLY A 99 6.47 -3.63 5.30
C GLY A 99 5.94 -4.87 6.03
N ILE A 100 5.10 -4.70 7.05
CA ILE A 100 4.42 -5.81 7.74
C ILE A 100 3.54 -6.58 6.76
N SER A 101 2.83 -5.89 5.87
CA SER A 101 2.00 -6.54 4.86
C SER A 101 2.84 -7.41 3.93
N ILE A 102 3.92 -6.86 3.37
CA ILE A 102 4.83 -7.59 2.50
C ILE A 102 5.46 -8.77 3.23
N SER A 103 5.83 -8.58 4.50
CA SER A 103 6.38 -9.62 5.36
C SER A 103 5.40 -10.78 5.59
N MET A 104 4.14 -10.47 5.91
CA MET A 104 3.08 -11.48 6.05
C MET A 104 2.78 -12.22 4.75
N ILE A 105 2.93 -11.56 3.61
CA ILE A 105 2.77 -12.20 2.30
C ILE A 105 3.97 -13.08 1.99
N GLY A 106 5.19 -12.56 2.21
CA GLY A 106 6.43 -13.27 1.97
C GLY A 106 6.54 -14.55 2.80
N SER A 107 5.99 -14.54 4.02
CA SER A 107 6.00 -15.72 4.89
C SER A 107 5.16 -16.88 4.38
N ILE A 108 4.11 -16.62 3.58
CA ILE A 108 3.26 -17.68 2.99
C ILE A 108 4.07 -18.61 2.10
N LYS A 109 5.03 -18.07 1.33
CA LYS A 109 5.86 -18.84 0.39
C LYS A 109 7.25 -19.17 0.92
N TYR A 110 7.86 -18.27 1.69
CA TYR A 110 9.26 -18.36 2.10
C TYR A 110 9.44 -18.49 3.63
N GLY A 111 8.36 -18.69 4.38
CA GLY A 111 8.40 -18.85 5.84
C GLY A 111 9.11 -17.69 6.55
N ASN A 112 9.97 -18.01 7.53
CA ASN A 112 10.68 -17.00 8.32
C ASN A 112 11.62 -16.13 7.49
N LEU A 113 12.17 -16.64 6.38
CA LEU A 113 13.01 -15.85 5.48
C LEU A 113 12.20 -14.76 4.77
N GLY A 114 11.02 -15.11 4.25
CA GLY A 114 10.11 -14.14 3.65
C GLY A 114 9.62 -13.07 4.63
N TYR A 115 9.40 -13.48 5.88
CA TYR A 115 9.05 -12.55 6.95
C TYR A 115 10.16 -11.54 7.21
N PHE A 116 11.42 -12.00 7.35
CA PHE A 116 12.59 -11.14 7.56
C PHE A 116 12.84 -10.18 6.39
N PHE A 117 12.74 -10.66 5.15
CA PHE A 117 12.90 -9.82 3.97
C PHE A 117 11.85 -8.72 3.90
N GLY A 118 10.59 -9.02 4.23
CA GLY A 118 9.55 -8.00 4.26
C GLY A 118 9.73 -6.97 5.38
N LEU A 119 10.33 -7.35 6.51
CA LEU A 119 10.64 -6.39 7.59
C LEU A 119 11.85 -5.52 7.27
N LEU A 120 12.85 -6.04 6.54
CA LEU A 120 14.02 -5.27 6.08
C LEU A 120 13.64 -4.09 5.18
N ILE A 121 12.49 -4.15 4.52
CA ILE A 121 11.94 -3.07 3.72
C ILE A 121 11.64 -1.83 4.57
N ILE A 122 11.19 -1.99 5.81
CA ILE A 122 10.82 -0.89 6.71
C ILE A 122 11.98 0.10 6.96
N PRO A 123 13.16 -0.33 7.47
CA PRO A 123 14.28 0.58 7.70
C PRO A 123 14.86 1.16 6.40
N ILE A 124 14.78 0.44 5.27
CA ILE A 124 15.24 0.93 3.97
C ILE A 124 14.38 2.13 3.53
N PHE A 125 13.05 1.98 3.55
CA PHE A 125 12.14 3.05 3.16
C PHE A 125 12.19 4.24 4.13
N LEU A 126 12.35 4.00 5.44
CA LEU A 126 12.53 5.07 6.42
C LEU A 126 13.83 5.86 6.19
N ARG A 127 14.93 5.18 5.85
CA ARG A 127 16.21 5.83 5.51
C ARG A 127 16.09 6.67 4.24
N GLU A 128 15.43 6.13 3.23
CA GLU A 128 15.15 6.81 1.96
C GLU A 128 14.31 8.08 2.17
N PHE A 129 13.29 8.03 3.02
CA PHE A 129 12.42 9.17 3.30
C PHE A 129 13.07 10.22 4.20
N ARG A 130 13.86 9.82 5.21
CA ARG A 130 14.62 10.77 6.04
C ARG A 130 15.57 11.61 5.19
N LYS A 131 16.33 10.97 4.28
CA LYS A 131 17.21 11.68 3.33
C LYS A 131 16.45 12.63 2.39
N ARG A 132 15.17 12.38 2.14
CA ARG A 132 14.31 13.20 1.27
C ARG A 132 13.59 14.33 2.02
N GLY A 133 13.31 14.15 3.31
CA GLY A 133 12.72 15.18 4.17
C GLY A 133 13.71 16.26 4.64
N GLU A 134 15.02 15.98 4.63
CA GLU A 134 16.07 16.97 4.92
C GLU A 134 16.32 17.96 3.75
N LYS A 135 15.64 17.80 2.61
CA LYS A 135 15.80 18.65 1.42
C LYS A 135 14.59 19.53 1.07
N SER A 136 13.55 19.56 1.92
CA SER A 136 12.37 20.42 1.72
C SER A 136 12.42 21.65 2.63
#